data_AF-A0A0A9H5G0-F1
#
_entry.id   AF-A0A0A9H5G0-F1
#
_cell.length_a   1.000
_cell.length_b   1.000
_cell.length_c   1.000
_cell.angle_alpha   90.00
_cell.angle_beta   90.00
_cell.angle_gamma   90.00
#
_symmetry.space_group_name_H-M   'P 1'
#
loop_
_entity.id
_entity.type
_entity.pdbx_description
1 polymer ?
#
loop_
_entity_poly.entity_id
_entity_poly.type
_entity_poly.pdbx_seq_one_letter_code
_entity_poly.pdbx_strand_id
1 'polypeptide(L)'
;MNSHCLRLTQSGKGGFIPVSSLGDRALFLGSERCLSVSRNNLPSICGDPIYLPSQDLDPVIMYSVSSGECERTTFSVIHDFEKRIRPSVRPFTLADHLLTYCYHRHW
;
A
#
# COMPACT_ATOMS: atom_id res chain seq x y z
N MET A 1 15.46 -8.99 -10.87
CA MET A 1 14.61 -10.19 -10.70
C MET A 1 14.68 -10.59 -9.24
N ASN A 2 13.56 -10.50 -8.50
CA ASN A 2 13.20 -11.32 -7.33
C ASN A 2 11.97 -10.71 -6.66
N SER A 3 10.83 -11.28 -7.03
CA SER A 3 9.48 -10.94 -6.60
C SER A 3 9.22 -11.54 -5.22
N HIS A 4 9.46 -10.78 -4.14
CA HIS A 4 8.89 -11.09 -2.83
C HIS A 4 7.51 -10.46 -2.71
N CYS A 5 6.58 -10.93 -3.53
CA CYS A 5 5.19 -10.54 -3.41
C CYS A 5 4.46 -11.56 -2.54
N LEU A 6 4.10 -11.13 -1.32
CA LEU A 6 3.29 -11.78 -0.29
C LEU A 6 2.86 -13.24 -0.59
N ARG A 7 3.77 -14.19 -0.45
CA ARG A 7 3.45 -15.62 -0.56
C ARG A 7 3.08 -16.15 0.82
N LEU A 8 1.84 -15.91 1.24
CA LEU A 8 1.28 -16.58 2.42
C LEU A 8 0.95 -18.03 2.05
N THR A 9 1.83 -18.97 2.38
CA THR A 9 1.55 -20.40 2.25
C THR A 9 1.58 -21.06 3.61
N GLN A 10 0.47 -21.68 4.02
CA GLN A 10 0.55 -22.86 4.87
C GLN A 10 -0.53 -23.87 4.49
N SER A 11 -0.07 -25.04 4.02
CA SER A 11 -0.90 -26.21 3.73
C SER A 11 -0.73 -27.23 4.86
N GLY A 12 -1.82 -27.53 5.56
CA GLY A 12 -1.91 -28.59 6.57
C GLY A 12 -2.96 -28.31 7.65
N LYS A 13 -4.06 -29.08 7.65
CA LYS A 13 -5.22 -29.22 8.60
C LYS A 13 -5.83 -27.98 9.31
N GLY A 14 -5.25 -26.79 9.19
CA GLY A 14 -5.70 -25.49 9.68
C GLY A 14 -5.05 -24.38 8.87
N GLY A 15 -5.04 -24.53 7.54
CA GLY A 15 -4.32 -23.64 6.62
C GLY A 15 -5.09 -22.35 6.30
N PHE A 16 -4.34 -21.29 6.01
CA PHE A 16 -4.90 -20.04 5.51
C PHE A 16 -5.35 -20.22 4.06
N ILE A 17 -6.59 -19.81 3.76
CA ILE A 17 -7.11 -19.77 2.40
C ILE A 17 -6.66 -18.43 1.79
N PRO A 18 -5.90 -18.43 0.68
CA PRO A 18 -5.52 -17.20 0.02
C PRO A 18 -6.76 -16.47 -0.48
N VAL A 19 -6.82 -15.17 -0.21
CA VAL A 19 -7.90 -14.31 -0.71
C VAL A 19 -7.68 -14.07 -2.20
N SER A 20 -8.71 -14.28 -3.00
CA SER A 20 -8.68 -14.08 -4.45
C SER A 20 -9.08 -12.67 -4.89
N SER A 21 -9.78 -11.92 -4.04
CA SER A 21 -10.13 -10.51 -4.24
C SER A 21 -10.63 -9.85 -2.95
N LEU A 22 -10.38 -8.56 -2.80
CA LEU A 22 -10.92 -7.62 -1.82
C LEU A 22 -12.15 -6.86 -2.36
N GLY A 23 -12.54 -7.11 -3.61
CA GLY A 23 -13.68 -6.48 -4.26
C GLY A 23 -13.47 -4.99 -4.51
N ASP A 24 -14.37 -4.15 -3.99
CA ASP A 24 -14.31 -2.70 -4.15
C ASP A 24 -13.33 -2.01 -3.19
N ARG A 25 -12.61 -2.77 -2.36
CA ARG A 25 -11.77 -2.24 -1.29
C ARG A 25 -10.29 -2.23 -1.65
N ALA A 26 -9.62 -1.17 -1.25
CA ALA A 26 -8.17 -1.08 -1.14
C ALA A 26 -7.75 -1.24 0.32
N LEU A 27 -6.65 -1.95 0.55
CA LEU A 27 -6.01 -2.04 1.86
C LEU A 27 -4.72 -1.23 1.87
N PHE A 28 -4.54 -0.41 2.89
CA PHE A 28 -3.30 0.31 3.16
C PHE A 28 -2.71 -0.23 4.45
N LEU A 29 -1.56 -0.89 4.36
CA LEU A 29 -0.91 -1.52 5.51
C LEU A 29 0.31 -0.68 5.90
N GLY A 30 0.23 0.00 7.04
CA GLY A 30 1.37 0.69 7.63
C GLY A 30 1.95 -0.08 8.81
N SER A 31 3.07 0.40 9.34
CA SER A 31 3.69 -0.16 10.54
C SER A 31 2.87 0.08 11.81
N GLU A 32 2.11 1.19 11.86
CA GLU A 32 1.36 1.61 13.05
C GLU A 32 -0.15 1.52 12.85
N ARG A 33 -0.63 1.79 11.63
CA ARG A 33 -2.06 1.83 11.30
C ARG A 33 -2.33 1.11 9.98
N CYS A 34 -3.51 0.51 9.91
CA CYS A 34 -4.04 -0.09 8.69
C CYS A 34 -5.37 0.57 8.33
N LEU A 35 -5.64 0.74 7.04
CA LEU A 35 -6.90 1.27 6.53
C LEU A 35 -7.49 0.37 5.46
N SER A 36 -8.81 0.21 5.50
CA SER A 36 -9.60 -0.38 4.42
C SER A 36 -10.51 0.70 3.86
N VAL A 37 -10.37 0.97 2.57
CA VAL A 37 -11.09 2.05 1.90
C VAL A 37 -11.86 1.48 0.73
N SER A 38 -13.15 1.78 0.65
CA SER A 38 -13.96 1.45 -0.51
C SER A 38 -13.72 2.46 -1.63
N ARG A 39 -13.44 1.97 -2.83
CA ARG A 39 -13.40 2.76 -4.07
C ARG A 39 -14.70 3.50 -4.33
N ASN A 40 -15.83 2.99 -3.87
CA ASN A 40 -17.12 3.66 -4.03
C ASN A 40 -17.19 4.98 -3.24
N ASN A 41 -16.44 5.06 -2.13
CA ASN A 41 -16.34 6.30 -1.34
C ASN A 41 -15.26 7.23 -1.89
N LEU A 42 -14.16 6.66 -2.40
CA LEU A 42 -12.99 7.38 -2.89
C LEU A 42 -12.62 6.89 -4.31
N PRO A 43 -13.28 7.43 -5.36
CA PRO A 43 -13.20 6.88 -6.72
C PRO A 43 -11.82 7.04 -7.37
N SER A 44 -10.95 7.89 -6.82
CA SER A 44 -9.56 8.06 -7.25
C SER A 44 -8.62 6.93 -6.79
N ILE A 45 -9.13 5.95 -6.04
CA ILE A 45 -8.35 4.79 -5.56
C ILE A 45 -8.77 3.56 -6.35
N CYS A 46 -7.80 2.68 -6.65
CA CYS A 46 -8.09 1.40 -7.28
C CYS A 46 -8.76 0.46 -6.25
N GLY A 47 -9.76 -0.31 -6.68
CA GLY A 47 -10.34 -1.38 -5.87
C GLY A 47 -9.52 -2.65 -6.06
N ASP A 48 -9.43 -3.49 -5.03
CA ASP A 48 -8.66 -4.73 -5.02
C ASP A 48 -7.12 -4.68 -4.82
N PRO A 49 -6.46 -3.54 -4.52
CA PRO A 49 -5.04 -3.53 -4.20
C PRO A 49 -4.75 -3.59 -2.69
N ILE A 50 -3.53 -4.02 -2.38
CA ILE A 50 -2.86 -3.84 -1.09
C ILE A 50 -1.67 -2.89 -1.31
N TYR A 51 -1.68 -1.75 -0.62
CA TYR A 51 -0.58 -0.80 -0.59
C TYR A 51 0.32 -1.06 0.63
N LEU A 52 1.61 -1.20 0.38
CA LEU A 52 2.64 -1.51 1.36
C LEU A 52 3.77 -0.48 1.24
N PRO A 53 4.23 0.13 2.35
CA PRO A 53 5.40 0.98 2.33
C PRO A 53 6.63 0.15 1.92
N SER A 54 7.48 0.73 1.07
CA SER A 54 8.81 0.16 0.85
C SER A 54 9.74 0.56 1.98
N GLN A 55 10.70 -0.32 2.28
CA GLN A 55 11.78 -0.05 3.23
C GLN A 55 12.79 0.96 2.67
N ASP A 56 12.90 1.04 1.34
CA ASP A 56 13.72 2.04 0.65
C ASP A 56 12.89 3.30 0.36
N LEU A 57 13.51 4.48 0.52
CA LEU A 57 12.97 5.84 0.48
C LEU A 57 12.00 6.21 -0.67
N ASP A 58 11.86 5.38 -1.69
CA ASP A 58 10.88 5.46 -2.78
C ASP A 58 11.11 4.20 -3.66
N PRO A 59 10.21 3.19 -3.74
CA PRO A 59 8.77 3.34 -4.00
C PRO A 59 7.82 2.40 -3.21
N VAL A 60 6.57 2.81 -2.95
CA VAL A 60 5.53 1.94 -2.37
C VAL A 60 5.25 0.76 -3.30
N ILE A 61 4.89 -0.35 -2.67
CA ILE A 61 4.48 -1.55 -3.37
C ILE A 61 2.95 -1.58 -3.39
N MET A 62 2.37 -1.53 -4.58
CA MET A 62 0.96 -1.85 -4.81
C MET A 62 0.86 -3.29 -5.29
N TYR A 63 0.14 -4.12 -4.55
CA TYR A 63 -0.14 -5.50 -4.92
C TYR A 63 -1.60 -5.65 -5.31
N SER A 64 -1.87 -6.08 -6.54
CA SER A 64 -3.22 -6.42 -6.99
C SER A 64 -3.55 -7.84 -6.57
N VAL A 65 -4.59 -8.03 -5.76
CA VAL A 65 -4.96 -9.36 -5.24
C VAL A 65 -5.52 -10.25 -6.34
N SER A 66 -6.33 -9.69 -7.24
CA SER A 66 -6.94 -10.46 -8.34
C SER A 66 -5.94 -10.92 -9.40
N SER A 67 -4.96 -10.08 -9.75
CA SER A 67 -3.95 -10.46 -10.76
C SER A 67 -2.69 -11.09 -10.14
N GLY A 68 -2.47 -10.92 -8.84
CA GLY A 68 -1.23 -11.31 -8.18
C GLY A 68 -0.01 -10.49 -8.63
N GLU A 69 -0.24 -9.38 -9.33
CA GLU A 69 0.80 -8.51 -9.87
C GLU A 69 1.27 -7.49 -8.83
N CYS A 70 2.56 -7.18 -8.88
CA CYS A 70 3.21 -6.24 -7.98
C CYS A 70 3.71 -5.04 -8.78
N GLU A 71 3.13 -3.87 -8.54
CA GLU A 71 3.57 -2.63 -9.16
C GLU A 71 4.33 -1.78 -8.14
N ARG A 72 5.52 -1.33 -8.53
CA ARG A 72 6.27 -0.33 -7.77
C ARG A 72 5.81 1.04 -8.21
N THR A 73 5.12 1.74 -7.32
CA THR A 73 4.60 3.08 -7.57
C THR A 73 5.40 4.07 -6.74
N THR A 74 6.00 5.05 -7.43
CA THR A 74 6.67 6.16 -6.76
C THR A 74 5.59 7.08 -6.20
N PHE A 75 5.54 7.15 -4.88
CA PHE A 75 4.64 8.04 -4.17
C PHE A 75 5.47 9.18 -3.62
N SER A 76 4.92 10.38 -3.66
CA SER A 76 5.64 11.58 -3.28
C SER A 76 5.81 11.57 -1.76
N VAL A 77 6.93 11.03 -1.26
CA VAL A 77 7.28 11.09 0.15
C VAL A 77 7.45 12.57 0.53
N ILE A 78 6.46 13.09 1.26
CA ILE A 78 6.37 14.52 1.62
C ILE A 78 7.45 14.89 2.66
N HIS A 79 8.03 13.89 3.34
CA HIS A 79 8.94 14.11 4.44
C HIS A 79 10.06 13.06 4.48
N ASP A 80 11.29 13.49 4.20
CA ASP A 80 12.45 12.89 4.87
C ASP A 80 12.37 13.38 6.34
N PHE A 81 12.11 12.47 7.27
CA PHE A 81 11.92 12.78 8.69
C PHE A 81 13.17 13.43 9.32
N GLU A 82 14.35 13.25 8.70
CA GLU A 82 15.62 13.85 9.12
C GLU A 82 15.84 15.24 8.53
N LYS A 83 15.39 15.47 7.29
CA LYS A 83 15.59 16.74 6.59
C LYS A 83 14.27 17.18 5.97
N ARG A 84 13.77 18.34 6.43
CA ARG A 84 12.71 19.15 5.78
C ARG A 84 13.10 19.57 4.35
N ILE A 85 13.39 18.63 3.46
CA ILE A 85 13.66 18.88 2.06
C ILE A 85 12.32 18.93 1.34
N ARG A 86 12.20 19.94 0.50
CA ARG A 86 10.97 20.45 -0.11
C ARG A 86 10.14 19.33 -0.75
N PRO A 87 8.80 19.42 -0.66
CA PRO A 87 7.92 18.39 -1.19
C PRO A 87 8.08 18.28 -2.70
N SER A 88 8.03 17.05 -3.19
CA SER A 88 7.74 16.75 -4.59
C SER A 88 6.58 17.65 -5.06
N VAL A 89 6.82 18.39 -6.14
CA VAL A 89 5.88 19.37 -6.72
C VAL A 89 4.73 18.68 -7.49
N ARG A 90 4.56 17.36 -7.32
CA ARG A 90 3.51 16.59 -7.99
C ARG A 90 2.23 16.63 -7.16
N PRO A 91 1.04 16.72 -7.79
CA PRO A 91 -0.20 16.52 -7.07
C PRO A 91 -0.18 15.15 -6.39
N PHE A 92 -0.28 15.13 -5.06
CA PHE A 92 -0.37 13.90 -4.30
C PHE A 92 -1.64 13.17 -4.71
N THR A 93 -1.53 11.87 -4.99
CA THR A 93 -2.70 11.02 -5.11
C THR A 93 -3.31 10.83 -3.72
N LEU A 94 -4.61 10.55 -3.67
CA LEU A 94 -5.26 10.24 -2.40
C LEU A 94 -4.65 9.00 -1.72
N ALA A 95 -4.13 8.06 -2.50
CA ALA A 95 -3.43 6.88 -2.00
C ALA A 95 -2.13 7.26 -1.26
N ASP A 96 -1.37 8.25 -1.74
CA ASP A 96 -0.20 8.80 -1.02
C ASP A 96 -0.57 9.24 0.40
N HIS A 97 -1.65 9.99 0.50
CA HIS A 97 -2.04 10.62 1.75
C HIS A 97 -2.52 9.58 2.77
N LEU A 98 -3.31 8.60 2.32
CA LEU A 98 -3.78 7.50 3.15
C LEU A 98 -2.64 6.61 3.62
N LEU A 99 -1.66 6.33 2.76
CA LEU A 99 -0.50 5.55 3.15
C LEU A 99 0.42 6.31 4.11
N THR A 100 0.61 7.61 3.88
CA THR A 100 1.34 8.49 4.80
C THR A 100 0.68 8.48 6.17
N TYR A 101 -0.64 8.58 6.24
CA TYR A 101 -1.39 8.41 7.49
C TYR A 101 -1.13 7.05 8.13
N CYS A 102 -1.14 5.96 7.37
CA CYS A 102 -0.85 4.62 7.90
C CYS A 102 0.56 4.50 8.52
N TYR A 103 1.53 5.30 8.04
CA TYR A 103 2.93 5.27 8.48
C TYR A 103 3.28 6.31 9.57
N HIS A 104 2.54 7.42 9.67
CA HIS A 104 2.94 8.57 10.48
C HIS A 104 3.00 8.24 11.98
N ARG A 105 4.19 8.38 12.59
CA ARG A 105 4.47 8.06 14.00
C ARG A 105 4.19 9.20 14.99
N HIS A 106 4.13 10.46 14.55
CA HIS A 106 3.91 11.62 15.42
C HIS A 106 3.06 12.67 14.70
N TRP A 107 2.19 13.37 15.42
CA TRP A 107 1.30 14.43 14.93
C TRP A 107 1.78 15.79 15.42
#